data_AF-A0A1H0XL39-F1
#
_entry.id   AF-A0A1H0XL39-F1
#
_cell.length_a   1.000
_cell.length_b   1.000
_cell.length_c   1.000
_cell.angle_alpha   90.00
_cell.angle_beta   90.00
_cell.angle_gamma   90.00
#
_symmetry.space_group_name_H-M   'P 1'
#
loop_
_entity.id
_entity.type
_entity.pdbx_description
1 polymer ?
#
loop_
_entity_poly.entity_id
_entity_poly.type
_entity_poly.pdbx_seq_one_letter_code
_entity_poly.pdbx_strand_id
1 'polypeptide(L)'
;MRKHWKALTAVGVVILIVAVAVILINRPAPTTEQDPGPLQASGKFGFPVSDINIGEGGTTTASDGKTITGYNGTCDSAAQAAANYTHLIKDLNLGTWEQQKKVLTEVSKPGPWFEEVTSAGDLLTDAESLPAGAFDGGWYTRSDVAAGGMYRIASCEEKQGAVVQVFTGGVGARVNEAPNAFFQTVTFELAWDGDWKITDAAIVPVNQDFGGRVKDGGPMSVGTNMDGETAPVLRNELVSAFFKDKSRDGWIEYANAQR
;
A
#
# COMPACT_ATOMS: atom_id res chain seq x y z
N MET A 1 -0.66 -53.27 20.32
CA MET A 1 -0.66 -52.11 19.41
C MET A 1 0.17 -52.30 18.12
N ARG A 2 0.39 -53.52 17.60
CA ARG A 2 1.19 -53.75 16.37
C ARG A 2 0.38 -54.08 15.11
N LYS A 3 -0.94 -54.31 15.23
CA LYS A 3 -1.79 -54.75 14.11
C LYS A 3 -2.36 -53.61 13.24
N HIS A 4 -2.40 -52.37 13.74
CA HIS A 4 -3.00 -51.24 13.02
C HIS A 4 -1.98 -50.25 12.43
N TRP A 5 -0.68 -50.49 12.62
CA TRP A 5 0.33 -49.54 12.14
C TRP A 5 0.33 -49.42 10.61
N LYS A 6 0.18 -50.54 9.89
CA LYS A 6 0.11 -50.54 8.41
C LYS A 6 -1.11 -49.78 7.87
N ALA A 7 -2.23 -49.78 8.60
CA ALA A 7 -3.43 -49.03 8.23
C ALA A 7 -3.24 -47.52 8.46
N LEU A 8 -2.58 -47.14 9.56
CA LEU A 8 -2.21 -45.74 9.82
C LEU A 8 -1.23 -45.19 8.80
N THR A 9 -0.25 -45.99 8.34
CA THR A 9 0.68 -45.57 7.28
C THR A 9 -0.05 -45.38 5.94
N ALA A 10 -0.98 -46.26 5.59
CA ALA A 10 -1.75 -46.15 4.36
C ALA A 10 -2.66 -44.90 4.35
N VAL A 11 -3.33 -44.59 5.47
CA VAL A 11 -4.15 -43.38 5.60
C VAL A 11 -3.28 -42.11 5.52
N GLY A 12 -2.11 -42.11 6.16
CA GLY A 12 -1.18 -40.98 6.08
C GLY A 12 -0.70 -40.70 4.64
N VAL A 13 -0.39 -41.74 3.88
CA VAL A 13 0.03 -41.61 2.47
C VAL A 13 -1.11 -41.08 1.59
N VAL A 14 -2.35 -41.55 1.80
CA VAL A 14 -3.52 -41.06 1.04
C VAL A 14 -3.80 -39.58 1.34
N ILE A 15 -3.72 -39.16 2.59
CA ILE A 15 -3.89 -37.74 2.97
C ILE A 15 -2.81 -36.87 2.31
N LEU A 16 -1.57 -37.36 2.27
CA LEU A 16 -0.46 -36.62 1.67
C LEU A 16 -0.60 -36.51 0.15
N ILE A 17 -1.10 -37.55 -0.52
CA ILE A 17 -1.40 -37.51 -1.97
C ILE A 17 -2.55 -36.53 -2.25
N VAL A 18 -3.61 -36.52 -1.43
CA VAL A 18 -4.73 -35.57 -1.60
C VAL A 18 -4.27 -34.14 -1.35
N ALA A 19 -3.45 -33.88 -0.33
CA ALA A 19 -2.91 -32.55 -0.06
C ALA A 19 -2.01 -32.05 -1.22
N VAL A 20 -1.15 -32.92 -1.77
CA VAL A 20 -0.32 -32.58 -2.93
C VAL A 20 -1.19 -32.34 -4.17
N ALA A 21 -2.24 -33.14 -4.40
CA ALA A 21 -3.17 -32.93 -5.50
C ALA A 21 -3.95 -31.62 -5.38
N VAL A 22 -4.40 -31.25 -4.18
CA VAL A 22 -5.07 -29.96 -3.92
C VAL A 22 -4.11 -28.80 -4.16
N ILE A 23 -2.85 -28.90 -3.75
CA ILE A 23 -1.82 -27.86 -4.02
C ILE A 23 -1.51 -27.76 -5.52
N LEU A 24 -1.52 -28.88 -6.25
CA LEU A 24 -1.28 -28.89 -7.69
C LEU A 24 -2.47 -28.37 -8.51
N ILE A 25 -3.71 -28.60 -8.04
CA ILE A 25 -4.95 -28.13 -8.69
C ILE A 25 -5.23 -26.66 -8.34
N ASN A 26 -5.01 -26.25 -7.08
CA ASN A 26 -5.10 -24.85 -6.62
C ASN A 26 -3.77 -24.10 -6.72
N ARG A 27 -2.91 -24.45 -7.69
CA ARG A 27 -1.80 -23.54 -8.01
C ARG A 27 -2.44 -22.22 -8.45
N PRO A 28 -2.14 -21.08 -7.80
CA PRO A 28 -2.48 -19.79 -8.38
C PRO A 28 -1.92 -19.78 -9.80
N ALA A 29 -2.78 -19.45 -10.76
CA ALA A 29 -2.39 -19.42 -12.15
C ALA A 29 -1.12 -18.56 -12.27
N PRO A 30 -0.14 -18.95 -13.11
CA PRO A 30 0.95 -18.05 -13.43
C PRO A 30 0.33 -16.73 -13.91
N THR A 31 0.71 -15.66 -13.24
CA THR A 31 0.28 -14.30 -13.52
C THR A 31 0.35 -14.08 -15.02
N THR A 32 -0.81 -13.91 -15.67
CA THR A 32 -0.85 -13.48 -17.05
C THR A 32 -0.16 -12.14 -17.08
N GLU A 33 1.01 -12.07 -17.71
CA GLU A 33 1.77 -10.84 -17.91
C GLU A 33 0.83 -9.89 -18.66
N GLN A 34 0.32 -8.90 -17.92
CA GLN A 34 -0.62 -7.94 -18.43
C GLN A 34 0.17 -6.98 -19.32
N ASP A 35 -0.08 -7.04 -20.63
CA ASP A 35 0.57 -6.17 -21.60
C ASP A 35 0.25 -4.72 -21.22
N PRO A 36 1.22 -3.91 -20.79
CA PRO A 36 0.94 -2.55 -20.40
C PRO A 36 0.46 -1.81 -21.65
N GLY A 37 -0.63 -1.05 -21.51
CA GLY A 37 -1.00 -0.05 -22.53
C GLY A 37 0.19 0.84 -22.89
N PRO A 38 0.15 1.59 -24.00
CA PRO A 38 1.30 2.29 -24.54
C PRO A 38 1.87 3.30 -23.54
N LEU A 39 2.82 2.85 -22.71
CA LEU A 39 3.50 3.67 -21.74
C LEU A 39 4.29 4.74 -22.49
N GLN A 40 4.10 6.00 -22.13
CA GLN A 40 4.93 7.08 -22.66
C GLN A 40 6.38 6.89 -22.20
N ALA A 41 7.28 7.56 -22.92
CA ALA A 41 8.73 7.53 -22.77
C ALA A 41 9.22 7.39 -21.32
N SER A 42 10.38 6.74 -21.17
CA SER A 42 11.07 6.57 -19.88
C SER A 42 11.06 7.89 -19.09
N GLY A 43 10.46 7.86 -17.91
CA GLY A 43 10.33 8.95 -16.96
C GLY A 43 11.68 9.38 -16.40
N LYS A 44 11.64 10.37 -15.50
CA LYS A 44 12.88 11.02 -15.00
C LYS A 44 13.83 10.02 -14.35
N PHE A 45 13.27 8.96 -13.76
CA PHE A 45 14.00 7.97 -12.98
C PHE A 45 14.25 6.67 -13.76
N GLY A 46 13.94 6.64 -15.05
CA GLY A 46 14.10 5.46 -15.89
C GLY A 46 12.96 4.44 -15.78
N PHE A 47 11.84 4.79 -15.12
CA PHE A 47 10.63 3.96 -15.10
C PHE A 47 9.67 4.41 -16.21
N PRO A 48 8.72 3.57 -16.64
CA PRO A 48 7.65 4.04 -17.50
C PRO A 48 6.80 5.12 -16.82
N VAL A 49 6.19 6.01 -17.61
CA VAL A 49 5.25 7.02 -17.10
C VAL A 49 3.83 6.63 -17.49
N SER A 50 2.94 6.63 -16.50
CA SER A 50 1.51 6.39 -16.66
C SER A 50 0.77 7.65 -17.10
N ASP A 51 -0.42 7.49 -17.68
CA ASP A 51 -1.39 8.58 -17.88
C ASP A 51 -2.19 8.88 -16.59
N ILE A 52 -1.99 8.11 -15.51
CA ILE A 52 -2.68 8.30 -14.23
C ILE A 52 -2.15 9.51 -13.48
N ASN A 53 -3.04 10.42 -13.12
CA ASN A 53 -2.79 11.49 -12.15
C ASN A 53 -3.24 11.10 -10.73
N ILE A 54 -2.43 11.48 -9.75
CA ILE A 54 -2.76 11.48 -8.33
C ILE A 54 -3.82 12.56 -8.09
N GLY A 55 -4.85 12.24 -7.29
CA GLY A 55 -5.95 13.17 -7.02
C GLY A 55 -7.01 13.24 -8.12
N GLU A 56 -7.01 12.30 -9.07
CA GLU A 56 -8.02 12.20 -10.14
C GLU A 56 -8.67 10.81 -10.20
N GLY A 57 -9.57 10.60 -11.17
CA GLY A 57 -10.20 9.32 -11.49
C GLY A 57 -11.68 9.27 -11.12
N GLY A 58 -11.96 9.05 -9.83
CA GLY A 58 -13.32 8.85 -9.34
C GLY A 58 -14.26 10.04 -9.59
N THR A 59 -15.56 9.77 -9.52
CA THR A 59 -16.61 10.72 -9.86
C THR A 59 -17.25 11.42 -8.66
N THR A 60 -16.96 10.95 -7.45
CA THR A 60 -17.55 11.44 -6.20
C THR A 60 -16.48 11.62 -5.12
N THR A 61 -16.89 12.14 -3.97
CA THR A 61 -16.06 12.22 -2.77
C THR A 61 -16.74 11.53 -1.59
N ALA A 62 -15.95 10.98 -0.66
CA ALA A 62 -16.41 10.47 0.62
C ALA A 62 -16.92 11.60 1.54
N SER A 63 -17.32 11.27 2.77
CA SER A 63 -17.93 12.23 3.70
C SER A 63 -17.03 13.36 4.18
N ASP A 64 -15.72 13.29 3.95
CA ASP A 64 -14.79 14.39 4.20
C ASP A 64 -14.78 15.45 3.09
N GLY A 65 -15.47 15.21 1.97
CA GLY A 65 -15.46 16.08 0.79
C GLY A 65 -14.11 16.16 0.08
N LYS A 66 -13.17 15.25 0.38
CA LYS A 66 -11.79 15.27 -0.15
C LYS A 66 -11.37 13.93 -0.73
N THR A 67 -11.66 12.83 -0.03
CA THR A 67 -11.27 11.49 -0.47
C THR A 67 -12.11 11.11 -1.69
N ILE A 68 -11.47 10.94 -2.84
CA ILE A 68 -12.14 10.62 -4.09
C ILE A 68 -12.65 9.17 -4.07
N THR A 69 -13.88 8.98 -4.52
CA THR A 69 -14.60 7.69 -4.62
C THR A 69 -15.35 7.61 -5.95
N GLY A 70 -16.06 6.51 -6.20
CA GLY A 70 -16.84 6.33 -7.42
C GLY A 70 -15.93 6.10 -8.63
N TYR A 71 -14.91 5.28 -8.43
CA TYR A 71 -14.03 4.79 -9.50
C TYR A 71 -14.79 3.79 -10.39
N ASN A 72 -14.30 3.59 -11.62
CA ASN A 72 -14.74 2.46 -12.44
C ASN A 72 -13.98 1.19 -12.04
N GLY A 73 -14.31 0.02 -12.61
CA GLY A 73 -13.69 -1.26 -12.22
C GLY A 73 -12.42 -1.66 -12.98
N THR A 74 -11.69 -0.72 -13.59
CA THR A 74 -10.45 -1.00 -14.32
C THR A 74 -9.23 -1.10 -13.39
N CYS A 75 -8.11 -1.62 -13.89
CA CYS A 75 -6.87 -1.68 -13.11
C CYS A 75 -6.25 -0.30 -12.88
N ASP A 76 -6.37 0.61 -13.85
CA ASP A 76 -5.88 1.98 -13.71
C ASP A 76 -6.65 2.73 -12.61
N SER A 77 -7.97 2.54 -12.55
CA SER A 77 -8.77 3.13 -11.48
C SER A 77 -8.51 2.50 -10.11
N ALA A 78 -8.08 1.24 -10.06
CA ALA A 78 -7.61 0.63 -8.81
C ALA A 78 -6.30 1.29 -8.34
N ALA A 79 -5.39 1.59 -9.26
CA ALA A 79 -4.16 2.32 -8.94
C ALA A 79 -4.41 3.77 -8.52
N GLN A 80 -5.40 4.44 -9.13
CA GLN A 80 -5.89 5.76 -8.69
C GLN A 80 -6.49 5.69 -7.28
N ALA A 81 -7.36 4.72 -7.02
CA ALA A 81 -7.96 4.53 -5.70
C ALA A 81 -6.89 4.30 -4.64
N ALA A 82 -5.91 3.43 -4.89
CA ALA A 82 -4.79 3.18 -3.98
C ALA A 82 -3.99 4.47 -3.65
N ALA A 83 -3.66 5.28 -4.67
CA ALA A 83 -3.01 6.58 -4.44
C ALA A 83 -3.87 7.48 -3.55
N ASN A 84 -5.14 7.65 -3.93
CA ASN A 84 -6.06 8.57 -3.27
C ASN A 84 -6.52 8.09 -1.88
N TYR A 85 -6.31 6.83 -1.53
CA TYR A 85 -6.56 6.30 -0.19
C TYR A 85 -5.31 6.27 0.71
N THR A 86 -4.15 6.64 0.19
CA THR A 86 -2.89 6.53 0.94
C THR A 86 -2.86 7.37 2.21
N HIS A 87 -3.44 8.58 2.18
CA HIS A 87 -3.53 9.41 3.38
C HIS A 87 -4.34 8.71 4.48
N LEU A 88 -5.40 7.97 4.15
CA LEU A 88 -6.21 7.31 5.17
C LEU A 88 -5.44 6.24 5.97
N ILE A 89 -4.36 5.69 5.40
CA ILE A 89 -3.53 4.65 6.02
C ILE A 89 -2.30 5.23 6.72
N LYS A 90 -1.78 6.37 6.25
CA LYS A 90 -0.50 6.92 6.75
C LYS A 90 -0.62 8.19 7.53
N ASP A 91 -1.60 9.00 7.18
CA ASP A 91 -1.74 10.29 7.81
C ASP A 91 -2.26 10.11 9.22
N LEU A 92 -1.71 10.90 10.13
CA LEU A 92 -2.22 11.02 11.47
C LEU A 92 -2.20 12.49 11.85
N ASN A 93 -3.40 13.06 11.93
CA ASN A 93 -3.63 14.37 12.53
C ASN A 93 -4.69 14.23 13.62
N LEU A 94 -4.35 14.60 14.85
CA LEU A 94 -5.24 14.40 16.00
C LEU A 94 -6.52 15.25 15.92
N GLY A 95 -6.47 16.40 15.25
CA GLY A 95 -7.64 17.26 15.06
C GLY A 95 -8.66 16.71 14.04
N THR A 96 -8.25 15.79 13.17
CA THR A 96 -9.11 15.22 12.12
C THR A 96 -9.25 13.71 12.19
N TRP A 97 -8.66 13.06 13.20
CA TRP A 97 -8.54 11.60 13.29
C TRP A 97 -9.89 10.88 13.23
N GLU A 98 -10.89 11.34 13.99
CA GLU A 98 -12.23 10.75 13.97
C GLU A 98 -12.89 10.80 12.59
N GLN A 99 -12.75 11.92 11.87
CA GLN A 99 -13.27 12.05 10.51
C GLN A 99 -12.49 11.16 9.53
N GLN A 100 -11.17 11.02 9.70
CA GLN A 100 -10.34 10.12 8.90
C GLN A 100 -10.77 8.66 9.09
N LYS A 101 -10.98 8.20 10.33
CA LYS A 101 -11.48 6.85 10.62
C LYS A 101 -12.83 6.59 9.97
N LYS A 102 -13.75 7.55 10.06
CA LYS A 102 -15.06 7.45 9.43
C LYS A 102 -14.94 7.24 7.92
N VAL A 103 -14.10 8.03 7.25
CA VAL A 103 -13.86 7.88 5.81
C VAL A 103 -13.16 6.56 5.49
N LEU A 104 -12.19 6.15 6.30
CA LEU A 104 -11.55 4.84 6.14
C LEU A 104 -12.61 3.73 6.20
N THR A 105 -13.57 3.79 7.12
CA THR A 105 -14.72 2.86 7.16
C THR A 105 -15.58 2.91 5.90
N GLU A 106 -15.82 4.09 5.33
CA GLU A 106 -16.61 4.24 4.08
C GLU A 106 -15.93 3.61 2.86
N VAL A 107 -14.60 3.62 2.81
CA VAL A 107 -13.80 3.10 1.67
C VAL A 107 -13.19 1.73 1.93
N SER A 108 -13.50 1.09 3.06
CA SER A 108 -12.97 -0.22 3.42
C SER A 108 -14.04 -1.30 3.52
N LYS A 109 -13.60 -2.55 3.43
CA LYS A 109 -14.32 -3.69 3.97
C LYS A 109 -13.72 -4.03 5.35
N PRO A 110 -14.54 -4.32 6.37
CA PRO A 110 -14.06 -4.66 7.70
C PRO A 110 -13.09 -5.85 7.69
N GLY A 111 -12.04 -5.77 8.51
CA GLY A 111 -11.07 -6.85 8.71
C GLY A 111 -10.03 -6.50 9.78
N PRO A 112 -9.21 -7.48 10.21
CA PRO A 112 -8.20 -7.26 11.27
C PRO A 112 -7.18 -6.16 10.94
N TRP A 113 -6.88 -5.96 9.65
CA TRP A 113 -5.98 -4.90 9.18
C TRP A 113 -6.44 -3.50 9.59
N PHE A 114 -7.75 -3.29 9.73
CA PHE A 114 -8.32 -1.98 10.04
C PHE A 114 -7.86 -1.52 11.43
N GLU A 115 -7.94 -2.42 12.42
CA GLU A 115 -7.48 -2.15 13.78
C GLU A 115 -5.96 -1.87 13.81
N GLU A 116 -5.18 -2.59 13.00
CA GLU A 116 -3.74 -2.34 12.89
C GLU A 116 -3.46 -0.92 12.38
N VAL A 117 -4.15 -0.50 11.31
CA VAL A 117 -3.99 0.83 10.72
C VAL A 117 -4.46 1.94 11.65
N THR A 118 -5.55 1.74 12.42
CA THR A 118 -6.06 2.79 13.31
C THR A 118 -5.40 2.83 14.68
N SER A 119 -4.74 1.74 15.10
CA SER A 119 -4.20 1.57 16.46
C SER A 119 -3.36 2.75 16.96
N ALA A 120 -2.43 3.26 16.14
CA ALA A 120 -1.54 4.35 16.53
C ALA A 120 -2.29 5.67 16.74
N GLY A 121 -3.27 5.96 15.88
CA GLY A 121 -4.08 7.17 16.00
C GLY A 121 -5.07 7.09 17.17
N ASP A 122 -5.66 5.92 17.41
CA ASP A 122 -6.53 5.68 18.56
C ASP A 122 -5.75 5.84 19.87
N LEU A 123 -4.58 5.18 19.96
CA LEU A 123 -3.68 5.31 21.11
C LEU A 123 -3.31 6.77 21.41
N LEU A 124 -2.99 7.55 20.38
CA LEU A 124 -2.61 8.95 20.56
C LEU A 124 -3.80 9.83 20.89
N THR A 125 -4.97 9.59 20.33
CA THR A 125 -6.17 10.41 20.59
C THR A 125 -6.73 10.16 22.00
N ASP A 126 -6.58 8.94 22.53
CA ASP A 126 -7.05 8.56 23.87
C ASP A 126 -6.04 8.85 25.00
N ALA A 127 -4.82 9.28 24.66
CA ALA A 127 -3.77 9.51 25.66
C ALA A 127 -4.03 10.76 26.52
N GLU A 128 -3.97 10.61 27.85
CA GLU A 128 -4.08 11.73 28.81
C GLU A 128 -2.95 12.76 28.65
N SER A 129 -1.78 12.32 28.20
CA SER A 129 -0.66 13.17 27.84
C SER A 129 -0.04 12.71 26.53
N LEU A 130 -0.11 13.57 25.51
CA LEU A 130 0.49 13.32 24.22
C LEU A 130 2.02 13.39 24.32
N PRO A 131 2.76 12.49 23.64
CA PRO A 131 4.20 12.70 23.46
C PRO A 131 4.43 14.03 22.74
N ALA A 132 5.42 14.80 23.21
CA ALA A 132 5.89 15.95 22.45
C ALA A 132 6.39 15.47 21.08
N GLY A 133 6.15 16.25 20.01
CA GLY A 133 6.63 15.90 18.67
C GLY A 133 5.62 16.14 17.56
N ALA A 134 4.35 16.42 17.88
CA ALA A 134 3.38 16.86 16.87
C ALA A 134 3.87 18.13 16.17
N PHE A 135 3.67 18.21 14.86
CA PHE A 135 4.00 19.36 14.02
C PHE A 135 2.74 19.96 13.37
N ASP A 136 2.86 21.14 12.77
CA ASP A 136 1.83 21.79 11.94
C ASP A 136 0.39 21.74 12.48
N GLY A 137 0.18 21.95 13.78
CA GLY A 137 -1.16 21.93 14.35
C GLY A 137 -1.75 20.53 14.53
N GLY A 138 -0.94 19.57 14.99
CA GLY A 138 -1.41 18.26 15.47
C GLY A 138 -1.09 17.09 14.55
N TRP A 139 -0.26 17.29 13.53
CA TRP A 139 0.25 16.24 12.67
C TRP A 139 1.32 15.40 13.36
N TYR A 140 1.19 14.08 13.22
CA TYR A 140 2.21 13.09 13.59
C TYR A 140 2.81 12.41 12.38
N THR A 141 2.02 12.22 11.33
CA THR A 141 2.52 11.70 10.06
C THR A 141 1.72 12.35 8.94
N ARG A 142 2.38 12.86 7.90
CA ARG A 142 1.74 13.39 6.70
C ARG A 142 2.42 12.80 5.47
N SER A 143 1.67 12.06 4.67
CA SER A 143 2.14 11.48 3.42
C SER A 143 1.95 12.42 2.24
N ASP A 144 2.79 12.27 1.23
CA ASP A 144 2.68 12.92 -0.07
C ASP A 144 2.96 11.88 -1.16
N VAL A 145 1.89 11.44 -1.83
CA VAL A 145 1.97 10.47 -2.92
C VAL A 145 2.70 11.05 -4.12
N ALA A 146 2.58 12.36 -4.38
CA ALA A 146 3.24 12.99 -5.52
C ALA A 146 4.74 13.12 -5.28
N ALA A 147 5.17 13.31 -4.03
CA ALA A 147 6.58 13.33 -3.65
C ALA A 147 7.31 12.01 -3.92
N GLY A 148 6.66 10.86 -3.68
CA GLY A 148 7.18 9.53 -4.01
C GLY A 148 6.91 9.12 -5.46
N GLY A 149 5.76 9.51 -6.00
CA GLY A 149 5.48 9.62 -7.42
C GLY A 149 5.42 8.30 -8.19
N MET A 150 5.39 7.14 -7.53
CA MET A 150 5.42 5.84 -8.22
C MET A 150 4.42 4.85 -7.64
N TYR A 151 4.01 3.90 -8.47
CA TYR A 151 3.17 2.77 -8.07
C TYR A 151 3.55 1.50 -8.81
N ARG A 152 3.07 0.36 -8.30
CA ARG A 152 3.16 -0.95 -8.92
C ARG A 152 1.86 -1.71 -8.75
N ILE A 153 1.29 -2.21 -9.84
CA ILE A 153 0.17 -3.15 -9.78
C ILE A 153 0.77 -4.55 -9.71
N ALA A 154 0.67 -5.21 -8.55
CA ALA A 154 1.20 -6.56 -8.35
C ALA A 154 0.28 -7.63 -8.95
N SER A 155 -1.04 -7.39 -8.84
CA SER A 155 -2.07 -8.18 -9.51
C SER A 155 -3.32 -7.31 -9.70
N CYS A 156 -4.09 -7.58 -10.73
CA CYS A 156 -5.38 -6.95 -10.92
C CYS A 156 -6.28 -7.82 -11.80
N GLU A 157 -7.52 -8.00 -11.36
CA GLU A 157 -8.61 -8.52 -12.15
C GLU A 157 -9.76 -7.50 -12.11
N GLU A 158 -10.09 -6.95 -13.29
CA GLU A 158 -11.08 -5.90 -13.42
C GLU A 158 -12.42 -6.30 -12.81
N LYS A 159 -13.02 -5.37 -12.07
CA LYS A 159 -14.29 -5.56 -11.34
C LYS A 159 -14.27 -6.72 -10.34
N GLN A 160 -13.09 -7.15 -9.88
CA GLN A 160 -12.95 -8.20 -8.88
C GLN A 160 -12.02 -7.79 -7.74
N GLY A 161 -10.73 -7.67 -8.01
CA GLY A 161 -9.73 -7.39 -6.99
C GLY A 161 -8.41 -6.90 -7.56
N ALA A 162 -7.65 -6.16 -6.77
CA ALA A 162 -6.33 -5.67 -7.15
C ALA A 162 -5.39 -5.61 -5.94
N VAL A 163 -4.11 -5.84 -6.18
CA VAL A 163 -3.04 -5.57 -5.22
C VAL A 163 -2.15 -4.48 -5.80
N VAL A 164 -2.10 -3.33 -5.13
CA VAL A 164 -1.39 -2.15 -5.60
C VAL A 164 -0.43 -1.66 -4.53
N GLN A 165 0.79 -1.34 -4.94
CA GLN A 165 1.79 -0.69 -4.11
C GLN A 165 1.96 0.75 -4.54
N VAL A 166 1.96 1.67 -3.57
CA VAL A 166 2.11 3.11 -3.77
C VAL A 166 3.35 3.55 -3.02
N PHE A 167 4.31 4.16 -3.73
CA PHE A 167 5.52 4.71 -3.13
C PHE A 167 5.33 6.20 -2.88
N THR A 168 5.46 6.59 -1.61
CA THR A 168 5.18 7.95 -1.14
C THR A 168 6.37 8.55 -0.44
N GLY A 169 6.47 9.88 -0.50
CA GLY A 169 7.22 10.66 0.47
C GLY A 169 6.34 10.97 1.68
N GLY A 170 6.95 11.45 2.76
CA GLY A 170 6.19 11.93 3.90
C GLY A 170 7.06 12.58 4.96
N VAL A 171 6.40 13.08 6.00
CA VAL A 171 7.01 13.67 7.18
C VAL A 171 6.42 13.01 8.41
N GLY A 172 7.29 12.60 9.35
CA GLY A 172 6.93 12.00 10.62
C GLY A 172 7.38 12.85 11.80
N ALA A 173 6.57 12.89 12.85
CA ALA A 173 6.88 13.51 14.11
C ALA A 173 8.04 12.80 14.81
N ARG A 174 8.85 13.55 15.55
CA ARG A 174 9.91 13.03 16.40
C ARG A 174 9.83 13.63 17.79
N VAL A 175 10.12 12.82 18.80
CA VAL A 175 10.07 13.26 20.19
C VAL A 175 11.25 14.18 20.48
N ASN A 176 10.97 15.41 20.87
CA ASN A 176 11.96 16.46 21.20
C ASN A 176 12.94 16.77 20.06
N GLU A 177 12.59 16.46 18.82
CA GLU A 177 13.40 16.73 17.64
C GLU A 177 12.51 17.26 16.51
N ALA A 178 13.14 17.86 15.49
CA ALA A 178 12.40 18.26 14.29
C ALA A 178 11.78 17.03 13.59
N PRO A 179 10.63 17.19 12.91
CA PRO A 179 10.07 16.13 12.08
C PRO A 179 11.09 15.62 11.07
N ASN A 180 11.00 14.33 10.73
CA ASN A 180 11.85 13.73 9.71
C ASN A 180 11.09 13.42 8.43
N ALA A 181 11.72 13.72 7.32
CA ALA A 181 11.29 13.26 6.01
C ALA A 181 11.59 11.76 5.84
N PHE A 182 10.70 11.05 5.14
CA PHE A 182 10.86 9.63 4.79
C PHE A 182 10.29 9.33 3.40
N PHE A 183 10.68 8.18 2.86
CA PHE A 183 9.98 7.51 1.77
C PHE A 183 9.56 6.11 2.19
N GLN A 184 8.40 5.66 1.74
CA GLN A 184 7.91 4.32 2.04
C GLN A 184 6.95 3.82 0.97
N THR A 185 6.76 2.50 0.95
CA THR A 185 5.74 1.86 0.14
C THR A 185 4.56 1.46 1.01
N VAL A 186 3.36 1.77 0.55
CA VAL A 186 2.10 1.29 1.10
C VAL A 186 1.53 0.26 0.15
N THR A 187 1.23 -0.93 0.66
CA THR A 187 0.57 -1.99 -0.12
C THR A 187 -0.91 -2.01 0.22
N PHE A 188 -1.75 -2.02 -0.81
CA PHE A 188 -3.19 -2.12 -0.75
C PHE A 188 -3.65 -3.42 -1.39
N GLU A 189 -4.54 -4.13 -0.73
CA GLU A 189 -5.47 -5.04 -1.38
C GLU A 189 -6.83 -4.35 -1.51
N LEU A 190 -7.36 -4.35 -2.72
CA LEU A 190 -8.61 -3.73 -3.08
C LEU A 190 -9.56 -4.80 -3.60
N ALA A 191 -10.83 -4.71 -3.21
CA ALA A 191 -11.93 -5.47 -3.81
C ALA A 191 -12.89 -4.52 -4.51
N TRP A 192 -13.43 -4.97 -5.64
CA TRP A 192 -14.49 -4.26 -6.33
C TRP A 192 -15.84 -4.52 -5.66
N ASP A 193 -16.60 -3.45 -5.41
CA ASP A 193 -17.95 -3.51 -4.84
C ASP A 193 -18.79 -2.33 -5.33
N GLY A 194 -18.88 -2.17 -6.66
CA GLY A 194 -19.42 -0.96 -7.29
C GLY A 194 -18.50 0.27 -7.18
N ASP A 195 -17.45 0.16 -6.37
CA ASP A 195 -16.31 1.06 -6.22
C ASP A 195 -15.10 0.22 -5.72
N TRP A 196 -13.89 0.76 -5.79
CA TRP A 196 -12.73 0.10 -5.18
C TRP A 196 -12.72 0.31 -3.67
N LYS A 197 -12.72 -0.80 -2.92
CA LYS A 197 -12.72 -0.83 -1.44
C LYS A 197 -11.48 -1.52 -0.91
N ILE A 198 -10.86 -0.96 0.12
CA ILE A 198 -9.70 -1.53 0.80
C ILE A 198 -10.13 -2.78 1.58
N THR A 199 -9.50 -3.91 1.31
CA THR A 199 -9.71 -5.16 2.08
C THR A 199 -8.53 -5.53 2.94
N ASP A 200 -7.36 -4.95 2.66
CA ASP A 200 -6.15 -5.07 3.45
C ASP A 200 -5.21 -3.91 3.09
N ALA A 201 -4.42 -3.43 4.04
CA ALA A 201 -3.41 -2.42 3.78
C ALA A 201 -2.26 -2.51 4.80
N ALA A 202 -1.02 -2.43 4.32
CA ALA A 202 0.16 -2.45 5.18
C ALA A 202 1.27 -1.53 4.70
N ILE A 203 2.04 -0.98 5.65
CA ILE A 203 3.46 -0.68 5.39
C ILE A 203 4.14 -2.02 5.45
N VAL A 204 4.70 -2.49 4.35
CA VAL A 204 5.43 -3.75 4.35
C VAL A 204 6.91 -3.40 4.47
N PRO A 205 7.56 -3.64 5.63
CA PRO A 205 8.99 -3.43 5.79
C PRO A 205 9.80 -4.25 4.77
N VAL A 206 11.07 -3.86 4.58
CA VAL A 206 12.03 -4.59 3.77
C VAL A 206 12.02 -6.08 4.17
N ASN A 207 11.79 -6.96 3.19
CA ASN A 207 11.80 -8.43 3.34
C ASN A 207 10.62 -9.03 4.12
N GLN A 208 9.58 -8.25 4.40
CA GLN A 208 8.30 -8.82 4.82
C GLN A 208 7.45 -9.19 3.60
N ASP A 209 6.70 -10.26 3.77
CA ASP A 209 5.83 -10.82 2.74
C ASP A 209 4.39 -10.40 3.05
N PHE A 210 3.70 -9.79 2.10
CA PHE A 210 2.27 -9.47 2.19
C PHE A 210 1.44 -10.73 1.90
N GLY A 211 1.73 -11.84 2.57
CA GLY A 211 1.07 -13.14 2.37
C GLY A 211 1.29 -13.77 0.99
N GLY A 212 2.40 -13.49 0.34
CA GLY A 212 2.81 -13.97 -1.00
C GLY A 212 2.24 -13.14 -2.15
N ARG A 213 1.40 -12.13 -1.85
CA ARG A 213 0.66 -11.36 -2.85
C ARG A 213 1.54 -10.37 -3.63
N VAL A 214 2.70 -10.01 -3.10
CA VAL A 214 3.67 -9.10 -3.74
C VAL A 214 5.04 -9.75 -3.80
N LYS A 215 5.81 -9.44 -4.85
CA LYS A 215 7.18 -9.95 -5.04
C LYS A 215 8.14 -9.45 -3.95
N ASP A 216 7.95 -8.22 -3.50
CA ASP A 216 8.68 -7.58 -2.40
C ASP A 216 7.84 -6.45 -1.78
N GLY A 217 8.20 -5.99 -0.58
CA GLY A 217 7.54 -4.87 0.11
C GLY A 217 7.74 -3.48 -0.52
N GLY A 218 8.45 -3.40 -1.66
CA GLY A 218 8.77 -2.13 -2.32
C GLY A 218 9.98 -1.39 -1.73
N PRO A 219 10.35 -0.25 -2.36
CA PRO A 219 11.37 0.67 -1.86
C PRO A 219 10.90 1.40 -0.59
N MET A 220 11.86 1.73 0.28
CA MET A 220 11.64 2.55 1.46
C MET A 220 12.96 3.16 1.95
N SER A 221 12.90 4.28 2.65
CA SER A 221 14.08 5.02 3.14
C SER A 221 14.61 4.54 4.49
N VAL A 222 14.43 3.25 4.84
CA VAL A 222 14.82 2.71 6.15
C VAL A 222 16.27 3.08 6.48
N GLY A 223 16.47 3.74 7.62
CA GLY A 223 17.79 4.16 8.11
C GLY A 223 18.38 5.41 7.45
N THR A 224 17.66 6.06 6.54
CA THR A 224 18.08 7.34 5.94
C THR A 224 17.25 8.46 6.57
N ASN A 225 17.80 9.12 7.59
CA ASN A 225 17.23 10.36 8.08
C ASN A 225 17.42 11.42 6.98
N MET A 226 16.32 11.92 6.44
CA MET A 226 16.34 13.10 5.59
C MET A 226 15.99 14.30 6.47
N ASP A 227 16.93 15.23 6.58
CA ASP A 227 16.70 16.49 7.27
C ASP A 227 15.65 17.29 6.48
N GLY A 228 14.54 17.66 7.13
CA GLY A 228 13.50 18.49 6.50
C GLY A 228 12.13 18.36 7.15
N GLU A 229 11.44 19.51 7.25
CA GLU A 229 10.08 19.62 7.79
C GLU A 229 8.99 19.41 6.71
N THR A 230 9.39 19.15 5.47
CA THR A 230 8.51 18.95 4.31
C THR A 230 8.75 17.59 3.66
N ALA A 231 7.72 17.05 3.00
CA ALA A 231 7.86 15.80 2.27
C ALA A 231 8.98 15.94 1.22
N PRO A 232 9.93 14.99 1.17
CA PRO A 232 11.07 15.09 0.27
C PRO A 232 10.62 14.77 -1.16
N VAL A 233 11.02 15.57 -2.14
CA VAL A 233 10.85 15.20 -3.56
C VAL A 233 11.84 14.10 -3.92
N LEU A 234 11.38 13.06 -4.61
CA LEU A 234 12.23 11.97 -5.06
C LEU A 234 13.30 12.47 -6.04
N ARG A 235 14.55 12.01 -5.86
CA ARG A 235 15.71 12.37 -6.71
C ARG A 235 16.41 11.11 -7.22
N ASN A 236 17.13 11.21 -8.34
CA ASN A 236 17.76 10.06 -9.01
C ASN A 236 18.67 9.27 -8.06
N GLU A 237 19.46 9.96 -7.23
CA GLU A 237 20.36 9.36 -6.25
C GLU A 237 19.59 8.54 -5.19
N LEU A 238 18.40 8.99 -4.80
CA LEU A 238 17.55 8.30 -3.84
C LEU A 238 16.88 7.07 -4.47
N VAL A 239 16.45 7.18 -5.74
CA VAL A 239 15.92 6.03 -6.49
C VAL A 239 16.95 4.91 -6.55
N SER A 240 18.20 5.22 -6.93
CA SER A 240 19.26 4.21 -6.97
C SER A 240 19.50 3.57 -5.59
N ALA A 241 19.41 4.34 -4.51
CA ALA A 241 19.58 3.83 -3.16
C ALA A 241 18.41 2.93 -2.72
N PHE A 242 17.17 3.38 -2.88
CA PHE A 242 15.98 2.66 -2.40
C PHE A 242 15.64 1.42 -3.24
N PHE A 243 16.04 1.39 -4.50
CA PHE A 243 15.86 0.24 -5.39
C PHE A 243 17.05 -0.71 -5.44
N LYS A 244 18.14 -0.45 -4.71
CA LYS A 244 19.37 -1.25 -4.78
C LYS A 244 19.11 -2.76 -4.61
N ASP A 245 18.25 -3.12 -3.66
CA ASP A 245 17.91 -4.50 -3.33
C ASP A 245 16.42 -4.80 -3.59
N LYS A 246 15.77 -4.04 -4.49
CA LYS A 246 14.34 -4.15 -4.82
C LYS A 246 14.11 -4.32 -6.30
N SER A 247 13.02 -5.01 -6.65
CA SER A 247 12.63 -5.15 -8.04
C SER A 247 12.19 -3.80 -8.60
N ARG A 248 12.78 -3.37 -9.71
CA ARG A 248 12.27 -2.25 -10.52
C ARG A 248 11.07 -2.68 -11.37
N ASP A 249 10.93 -3.97 -11.64
CA ASP A 249 9.85 -4.52 -12.46
C ASP A 249 8.48 -4.11 -11.92
N GLY A 250 7.62 -3.67 -12.84
CA GLY A 250 6.23 -3.27 -12.56
C GLY A 250 6.05 -1.90 -11.91
N TRP A 251 7.13 -1.19 -11.56
CA TRP A 251 7.03 0.18 -11.05
C TRP A 251 6.86 1.18 -12.19
N ILE A 252 5.93 2.11 -12.01
CA ILE A 252 5.50 3.11 -12.99
C ILE A 252 5.43 4.47 -12.27
N GLU A 253 5.91 5.54 -12.92
CA GLU A 253 5.77 6.93 -12.47
C GLU A 253 4.35 7.45 -12.75
N TYR A 254 3.74 8.12 -11.77
CA TYR A 254 2.50 8.88 -12.00
C TYR A 254 2.76 10.08 -12.92
N ALA A 255 1.78 10.47 -13.74
CA ALA A 255 1.89 11.57 -14.68
C ALA A 255 2.26 12.89 -13.99
N ASN A 256 1.60 13.19 -12.86
CA ASN A 256 1.79 14.39 -12.05
C ASN A 256 2.68 14.19 -10.81
N ALA A 257 3.58 13.19 -10.81
CA ALA A 257 4.61 13.06 -9.79
C ALA A 257 5.44 14.36 -9.67
N GLN A 258 5.80 14.75 -8.44
CA GLN A 258 6.73 15.86 -8.18
C GLN A 258 8.13 15.46 -8.66
N ARG A 259 8.82 16.37 -9.35
CA ARG A 259 10.12 16.11 -9.99
C ARG A 259 11.07 17.27 -9.80
#